data_AF-V9HLZ3-F1
#
_entry.id   AF-V9HLZ3-F1
#
_cell.length_a   1.000
_cell.length_b   1.000
_cell.length_c   1.000
_cell.angle_alpha   90.00
_cell.angle_beta   90.00
_cell.angle_gamma   90.00
#
_symmetry.space_group_name_H-M   'P 1'
#
loop_
_entity.id
_entity.type
_entity.pdbx_description
1 polymer ?
#
loop_
_entity_poly.entity_id
_entity_poly.type
_entity_poly.pdbx_seq_one_letter_code
_entity_poly.pdbx_strand_id
1 'polypeptide(L)'
;MMKNSNNISLNQHTMQGSTLVEVMVSVFLLAFGVLGLMAAQIRSVAAISEAENRSIVAQAAENLADGMQINPEVVQIGSKAVVRRYPDYLTTQSITPNPTMTLPNPSWGSSWSATSSVSDISKAALAKQQLNLFNYSLNQIPNASNVQYVICLDNSNPAEPTMNGTTISGNCRPSNTSNDKTVIKVMWTIQSENQKSTPPVYSYRMDVPQ
;
A
#
# COMPACT_ATOMS: atom_id res chain seq x y z
N MET A 1 -5.68 78.42 64.34
CA MET A 1 -5.40 78.76 62.93
C MET A 1 -4.60 77.63 62.29
N MET A 2 -5.09 77.15 61.15
CA MET A 2 -4.36 76.52 60.02
C MET A 2 -3.61 75.20 60.28
N LYS A 3 -4.13 74.06 59.77
CA LYS A 3 -3.92 73.44 58.44
C LYS A 3 -2.54 72.78 58.31
N ASN A 4 -2.49 71.47 58.07
CA ASN A 4 -2.09 70.97 56.74
C ASN A 4 -2.32 69.46 56.59
N SER A 5 -2.92 69.09 55.45
CA SER A 5 -3.11 67.72 54.97
C SER A 5 -1.77 67.07 54.58
N ASN A 6 -1.83 65.75 54.29
CA ASN A 6 -1.07 64.97 53.27
C ASN A 6 -0.60 63.63 53.87
N ASN A 7 -0.76 62.44 53.31
CA ASN A 7 -1.27 61.98 52.01
C ASN A 7 -1.75 60.54 52.22
N ILE A 8 -3.01 60.24 51.90
CA ILE A 8 -3.44 58.85 51.74
C ILE A 8 -2.98 58.42 50.34
N SER A 9 -1.92 57.63 50.29
CA SER A 9 -1.49 56.93 49.08
C SER A 9 -2.57 55.93 48.68
N LEU A 10 -3.55 56.39 47.89
CA LEU A 10 -4.44 55.53 47.12
C LEU A 10 -3.59 54.83 46.07
N ASN A 11 -3.13 53.63 46.42
CA ASN A 11 -2.54 52.71 45.46
C ASN A 11 -3.62 52.43 44.41
N GLN A 12 -3.49 53.02 43.22
CA GLN A 12 -4.35 52.71 42.08
C GLN A 12 -4.09 51.25 41.73
N HIS A 13 -4.88 50.35 42.31
CA HIS A 13 -5.08 49.04 41.74
C HIS A 13 -5.70 49.26 40.36
N THR A 14 -4.86 49.23 39.33
CA THR A 14 -5.34 48.89 37.98
C THR A 14 -5.96 47.52 38.12
N MET A 15 -7.27 47.48 38.29
CA MET A 15 -8.07 46.30 38.03
C MET A 15 -7.84 45.98 36.57
N GLN A 16 -6.82 45.16 36.28
CA GLN A 16 -6.66 44.47 35.01
C GLN A 16 -7.77 43.41 34.97
N GLY A 17 -9.01 43.87 34.80
CA GLY A 17 -10.09 42.98 34.42
C GLY A 17 -9.77 42.51 33.02
N SER A 18 -9.62 41.19 32.84
CA SER A 18 -9.62 40.48 31.56
C SER A 18 -10.50 41.24 30.56
N THR A 19 -9.89 42.06 29.71
CA THR A 19 -10.67 42.93 28.83
C THR A 19 -11.30 42.05 27.77
N LEU A 20 -12.53 42.35 27.34
CA LEU A 20 -13.26 41.56 26.34
C LEU A 20 -12.41 41.32 25.07
N VAL A 21 -11.54 42.28 24.74
CA VAL A 21 -10.61 42.22 23.61
C VAL A 21 -9.58 41.09 23.76
N GLU A 22 -9.03 40.87 24.96
CA GLU A 22 -8.04 39.82 25.22
C GLU A 22 -8.63 38.42 25.03
N VAL A 23 -9.86 38.22 25.50
CA VAL A 23 -10.61 36.97 25.29
C VAL A 23 -10.95 36.80 23.82
N MET A 24 -11.37 37.86 23.12
CA MET A 24 -11.65 37.78 21.69
C MET A 24 -10.41 37.41 20.89
N VAL A 25 -9.27 38.07 21.13
CA VAL A 25 -8.01 37.75 20.45
C VAL A 25 -7.59 36.31 20.75
N SER A 26 -7.75 35.84 21.99
CA SER A 26 -7.46 34.45 22.37
C SER A 26 -8.34 33.44 21.63
N VAL A 27 -9.65 33.69 21.52
CA VAL A 27 -10.57 32.83 20.77
C VAL A 27 -10.26 32.84 19.28
N PHE A 28 -9.91 34.00 18.70
CA PHE A 28 -9.46 34.09 17.32
C PHE A 28 -8.19 33.27 17.07
N LEU A 29 -7.17 33.42 17.91
CA LEU A 29 -5.92 32.67 17.79
C LEU A 29 -6.13 31.17 18.00
N LEU A 30 -6.99 30.78 18.95
CA LEU A 30 -7.37 29.39 19.18
C LEU A 30 -8.05 28.81 17.94
N ALA A 31 -9.01 29.52 17.35
CA ALA A 31 -9.71 29.08 16.15
C ALA A 31 -8.73 28.84 14.99
N PHE A 32 -7.81 29.77 14.73
CA PHE A 32 -6.77 29.58 13.71
C PHE A 32 -5.81 28.43 14.04
N GLY A 33 -5.45 28.25 15.31
CA GLY A 33 -4.63 27.13 15.77
C GLY A 33 -5.30 25.78 15.52
N VAL A 34 -6.60 25.65 15.83
CA VAL A 34 -7.37 24.43 15.58
C VAL A 34 -7.52 24.15 14.08
N LEU A 35 -7.78 25.18 13.26
CA LEU A 35 -7.83 25.02 11.81
C LEU A 35 -6.49 24.52 11.23
N GLY A 36 -5.37 25.07 11.72
CA GLY A 36 -4.03 24.63 11.34
C GLY A 36 -3.77 23.17 11.72
N LEU A 37 -4.16 22.77 12.93
CA LEU A 37 -4.04 21.39 13.39
C LEU A 37 -4.92 20.42 12.58
N MET A 38 -6.17 20.79 12.28
CA MET A 38 -7.06 19.98 11.43
C MET A 38 -6.49 19.78 10.03
N ALA A 39 -5.93 20.83 9.42
CA ALA A 39 -5.29 20.73 8.11
C ALA A 39 -4.10 19.75 8.13
N ALA A 40 -3.28 19.77 9.19
CA ALA A 40 -2.19 18.83 9.37
C ALA A 40 -2.71 17.38 9.54
N GLN A 41 -3.78 17.19 10.32
CA GLN A 41 -4.38 15.88 10.53
C GLN A 41 -4.90 15.25 9.23
N ILE A 42 -5.57 16.02 8.36
CA ILE A 42 -6.07 15.52 7.07
C ILE A 42 -4.92 14.98 6.20
N ARG A 43 -3.79 15.68 6.14
CA ARG A 43 -2.60 15.23 5.41
C ARG A 43 -2.01 13.96 6.01
N SER A 44 -1.93 13.89 7.33
CA SER A 44 -1.44 12.70 8.04
C SER A 44 -2.31 11.47 7.78
N VAL A 45 -3.64 11.64 7.78
CA VAL A 45 -4.58 10.55 7.48
C VAL A 45 -4.37 10.00 6.06
N ALA A 46 -4.20 10.89 5.07
CA ALA A 46 -3.92 10.47 3.69
C ALA A 46 -2.60 9.70 3.58
N ALA A 47 -1.55 10.16 4.25
CA ALA A 47 -0.25 9.49 4.26
C ALA A 47 -0.29 8.11 4.95
N ILE A 48 -1.03 7.98 6.06
CA ILE A 48 -1.22 6.71 6.77
C ILE A 48 -1.98 5.71 5.90
N SER A 49 -3.05 6.15 5.23
CA SER A 49 -3.82 5.29 4.33
C SER A 49 -2.98 4.79 3.15
N GLU A 50 -2.15 5.66 2.55
CA GLU A 50 -1.23 5.23 1.50
C GLU A 50 -0.20 4.21 2.01
N ALA A 51 0.39 4.47 3.19
CA ALA A 51 1.36 3.58 3.81
C ALA A 51 0.75 2.21 4.15
N GLU A 52 -0.49 2.19 4.64
CA GLU A 52 -1.25 0.97 4.89
C GLU A 52 -1.46 0.16 3.61
N ASN A 53 -1.92 0.81 2.52
CA ASN A 53 -2.12 0.16 1.23
C ASN A 53 -0.83 -0.45 0.70
N ARG A 54 0.28 0.30 0.77
CA ARG A 54 1.62 -0.21 0.40
C ARG A 54 2.04 -1.39 1.27
N SER A 55 1.74 -1.35 2.56
CA SER A 55 2.06 -2.44 3.50
C SER A 55 1.28 -3.72 3.19
N ILE A 56 0.00 -3.62 2.84
CA ILE A 56 -0.81 -4.78 2.43
C ILE A 56 -0.22 -5.43 1.18
N VAL A 57 0.11 -4.62 0.16
CA VAL A 57 0.70 -5.10 -1.10
C VAL A 57 2.07 -5.74 -0.86
N ALA A 58 2.91 -5.12 -0.04
CA ALA A 58 4.23 -5.65 0.30
C ALA A 58 4.11 -7.01 0.99
N GLN A 59 3.28 -7.11 2.04
CA GLN A 59 3.07 -8.38 2.74
C GLN A 59 2.52 -9.48 1.80
N ALA A 60 1.58 -9.13 0.92
CA ALA A 60 1.06 -10.07 -0.07
C ALA A 60 2.15 -10.55 -1.05
N ALA A 61 3.00 -9.64 -1.52
CA ALA A 61 4.08 -9.95 -2.46
C ALA A 61 5.18 -10.81 -1.80
N GLU A 62 5.56 -10.51 -0.56
CA GLU A 62 6.52 -11.29 0.22
C GLU A 62 6.00 -12.72 0.45
N ASN A 63 4.75 -12.85 0.89
CA ASN A 63 4.11 -14.17 1.08
C ASN A 63 4.07 -14.97 -0.22
N LEU A 64 3.82 -14.32 -1.37
CA LEU A 64 3.85 -14.96 -2.67
C LEU A 64 5.28 -15.35 -3.07
N ALA A 65 6.27 -14.49 -2.85
CA ALA A 65 7.67 -14.76 -3.17
C ALA A 65 8.22 -15.94 -2.35
N ASP A 66 7.90 -16.02 -1.07
CA ASP A 66 8.20 -17.18 -0.23
C ASP A 66 7.52 -18.46 -0.75
N GLY A 67 6.25 -18.34 -1.17
CA GLY A 67 5.52 -19.41 -1.82
C GLY A 67 6.16 -19.89 -3.13
N MET A 68 6.64 -18.97 -3.95
CA MET A 68 7.34 -19.24 -5.20
C MET A 68 8.65 -19.98 -4.94
N GLN A 69 9.42 -19.56 -3.93
CA GLN A 69 10.69 -20.20 -3.58
C GLN A 69 10.55 -21.68 -3.22
N ILE A 70 9.41 -22.13 -2.72
CA ILE A 70 9.14 -23.55 -2.43
C ILE A 70 8.91 -24.37 -3.71
N ASN A 71 8.49 -23.74 -4.79
CA ASN A 71 8.14 -24.39 -6.06
C ASN A 71 8.93 -23.82 -7.27
N PRO A 72 10.27 -23.92 -7.27
CA PRO A 72 11.07 -23.50 -8.41
C PRO A 72 11.05 -24.56 -9.52
N GLU A 73 11.27 -24.11 -10.74
CA GLU A 73 11.75 -24.92 -11.86
C GLU A 73 13.24 -24.65 -12.06
N VAL A 74 14.04 -25.72 -12.09
CA VAL A 74 15.49 -25.59 -12.29
C VAL A 74 15.77 -25.65 -13.78
N VAL A 75 16.26 -24.55 -14.34
CA VAL A 75 16.52 -24.43 -15.78
C VAL A 75 18.02 -24.21 -15.99
N GLN A 76 18.58 -24.92 -16.96
CA GLN A 76 19.94 -24.72 -17.41
C GLN A 76 19.97 -23.67 -18.53
N ILE A 77 20.72 -22.59 -18.32
CA ILE A 77 20.93 -21.54 -19.31
C ILE A 77 22.35 -21.66 -19.86
N GLY A 78 22.45 -21.98 -21.15
CA GLY A 78 23.72 -22.26 -21.81
C GLY A 78 24.45 -23.48 -21.23
N SER A 79 25.77 -23.45 -21.22
CA SER A 79 26.60 -24.62 -20.93
C SER A 79 26.92 -24.83 -19.45
N LYS A 80 26.67 -23.84 -18.57
CA LYS A 80 27.16 -23.87 -17.17
C LYS A 80 26.26 -23.21 -16.12
N ALA A 81 25.27 -22.39 -16.49
CA ALA A 81 24.45 -21.70 -15.51
C ALA A 81 23.20 -22.53 -15.19
N VAL A 82 22.99 -22.85 -13.91
CA VAL A 82 21.76 -23.46 -13.40
C VAL A 82 21.07 -22.40 -12.57
N VAL A 83 19.85 -22.02 -12.94
CA VAL A 83 19.08 -20.96 -12.28
C VAL A 83 17.69 -21.47 -11.89
N ARG A 84 17.11 -20.92 -10.82
CA ARG A 84 15.72 -21.16 -10.46
C ARG A 84 14.83 -20.23 -11.28
N ARG A 85 13.77 -20.77 -11.88
CA ARG A 85 12.73 -20.04 -12.61
C ARG A 85 11.37 -20.39 -12.05
N TYR A 86 10.40 -19.53 -12.33
CA TYR A 86 9.03 -19.66 -11.81
C TYR A 86 7.99 -19.53 -12.94
N PRO A 87 8.04 -20.36 -14.00
CA PRO A 87 7.17 -20.22 -15.16
C PRO A 87 5.68 -20.35 -14.83
N ASP A 88 5.33 -21.21 -13.86
CA ASP A 88 3.95 -21.41 -13.40
C ASP A 88 3.31 -20.17 -12.76
N TYR A 89 4.11 -19.17 -12.38
CA TYR A 89 3.66 -17.93 -11.76
C TYR A 89 3.58 -16.76 -12.73
N LEU A 90 4.12 -16.90 -13.95
CA LEU A 90 4.18 -15.80 -14.90
C LEU A 90 2.77 -15.48 -15.40
N THR A 91 2.27 -14.31 -15.05
CA THR A 91 0.89 -13.92 -15.35
C THR A 91 0.71 -12.41 -15.30
N THR A 92 -0.33 -11.94 -15.96
CA THR A 92 -0.84 -10.57 -15.82
C THR A 92 -2.31 -10.68 -15.46
N GLN A 93 -2.73 -9.99 -14.40
CA GLN A 93 -4.09 -10.05 -13.92
C GLN A 93 -4.61 -8.67 -13.54
N SER A 94 -5.92 -8.50 -13.74
CA SER A 94 -6.68 -7.33 -13.31
C SER A 94 -7.74 -7.78 -12.31
N ILE A 95 -7.71 -7.16 -11.14
CA ILE A 95 -8.63 -7.38 -10.03
C ILE A 95 -9.49 -6.13 -9.92
N THR A 96 -10.79 -6.34 -10.01
CA THR A 96 -11.79 -5.35 -9.60
C THR A 96 -12.16 -5.66 -8.16
N PRO A 97 -11.79 -4.82 -7.18
CA PRO A 97 -12.05 -5.11 -5.78
C PRO A 97 -13.53 -5.39 -5.52
N ASN A 98 -13.80 -6.55 -4.94
CA ASN A 98 -15.14 -7.01 -4.59
C ASN A 98 -15.22 -7.22 -3.07
N PRO A 99 -16.08 -6.47 -2.35
CA PRO A 99 -16.21 -6.60 -0.89
C PRO A 99 -16.80 -7.94 -0.46
N THR A 100 -17.39 -8.71 -1.37
CA THR A 100 -17.95 -10.04 -1.08
C THR A 100 -16.99 -11.19 -1.40
N MET A 101 -15.76 -10.89 -1.83
CA MET A 101 -14.78 -11.94 -2.15
C MET A 101 -14.39 -12.71 -0.90
N THR A 102 -14.59 -14.02 -0.94
CA THR A 102 -14.24 -14.92 0.17
C THR A 102 -12.84 -15.48 0.00
N LEU A 103 -12.27 -15.95 1.12
CA LEU A 103 -10.99 -16.66 1.09
C LEU A 103 -11.10 -17.85 0.12
N PRO A 104 -10.20 -17.98 -0.86
CA PRO A 104 -10.24 -19.10 -1.78
C PRO A 104 -10.00 -20.41 -1.03
N ASN A 105 -10.84 -21.39 -1.34
CA ASN A 105 -10.67 -22.75 -0.87
C ASN A 105 -9.32 -23.32 -1.39
N PRO A 106 -8.68 -24.23 -0.64
CA PRO A 106 -7.47 -24.85 -1.11
C PRO A 106 -7.73 -25.71 -2.35
N SER A 107 -6.71 -25.89 -3.19
CA SER A 107 -6.82 -26.75 -4.39
C SER A 107 -7.12 -28.22 -4.08
N TRP A 108 -7.03 -28.61 -2.80
CA TRP A 108 -7.22 -29.97 -2.28
C TRP A 108 -8.52 -30.15 -1.49
N GLY A 109 -9.44 -29.19 -1.46
CA GLY A 109 -10.72 -29.38 -0.77
C GLY A 109 -11.59 -28.14 -0.66
N SER A 110 -12.74 -28.28 0.00
CA SER A 110 -13.70 -27.20 0.22
C SER A 110 -13.44 -26.36 1.48
N SER A 111 -12.37 -26.66 2.23
CA SER A 111 -11.99 -25.91 3.41
C SER A 111 -10.49 -26.09 3.70
N TRP A 112 -9.91 -25.16 4.47
CA TRP A 112 -8.54 -25.25 4.98
C TRP A 112 -8.35 -26.31 6.09
N SER A 113 -9.40 -27.08 6.40
CA SER A 113 -9.30 -28.25 7.29
C SER A 113 -8.65 -29.41 6.54
N ALA A 114 -7.53 -29.91 7.05
CA ALA A 114 -6.87 -31.10 6.53
C ALA A 114 -7.67 -32.37 6.87
N THR A 115 -8.77 -32.62 6.16
CA THR A 115 -9.60 -33.82 6.33
C THR A 115 -9.12 -34.98 5.45
N SER A 116 -8.19 -34.75 4.53
CA SER A 116 -7.61 -35.80 3.68
C SER A 116 -6.21 -35.44 3.23
N SER A 117 -5.28 -36.39 3.34
CA SER A 117 -3.96 -36.31 2.71
C SER A 117 -4.16 -36.33 1.20
N VAL A 118 -3.88 -35.22 0.52
CA VAL A 118 -3.89 -35.20 -0.94
C VAL A 118 -2.49 -35.54 -1.43
N SER A 119 -2.35 -36.71 -2.03
CA SER A 119 -1.17 -37.06 -2.82
C SER A 119 -1.27 -36.37 -4.18
N ASP A 120 -0.13 -36.01 -4.76
CA ASP A 120 -0.01 -35.59 -6.18
C ASP A 120 -0.57 -34.22 -6.56
N ILE A 121 -0.37 -33.19 -5.71
CA ILE A 121 -0.58 -31.80 -6.12
C ILE A 121 0.51 -31.40 -7.13
N SER A 122 0.12 -31.02 -8.34
CA SER A 122 1.07 -30.55 -9.35
C SER A 122 1.64 -29.17 -8.98
N LYS A 123 2.86 -28.88 -9.46
CA LYS A 123 3.51 -27.57 -9.29
C LYS A 123 2.62 -26.42 -9.78
N ALA A 124 1.99 -26.59 -10.94
CA ALA A 124 1.05 -25.63 -11.49
C ALA A 124 -0.21 -25.44 -10.62
N ALA A 125 -0.72 -26.50 -9.99
CA ALA A 125 -1.86 -26.40 -9.08
C ALA A 125 -1.50 -25.64 -7.79
N LEU A 126 -0.31 -25.89 -7.24
CA LEU A 126 0.21 -25.15 -6.09
C LEU A 126 0.42 -23.67 -6.43
N ALA A 127 1.05 -23.38 -7.57
CA ALA A 127 1.27 -22.01 -8.04
C ALA A 127 -0.06 -21.26 -8.23
N LYS A 128 -1.03 -21.89 -8.87
CA LYS A 128 -2.38 -21.33 -9.03
C LYS A 128 -3.03 -21.04 -7.68
N GLN A 129 -2.88 -21.92 -6.70
CA GLN A 129 -3.44 -21.68 -5.36
C GLN A 129 -2.78 -20.49 -4.67
N GLN A 130 -1.46 -20.34 -4.76
CA GLN A 130 -0.75 -19.20 -4.21
C GLN A 130 -1.15 -17.89 -4.91
N LEU A 131 -1.35 -17.92 -6.23
CA LEU A 131 -1.88 -16.77 -6.99
C LEU A 131 -3.31 -16.42 -6.57
N ASN A 132 -4.17 -17.40 -6.29
CA ASN A 132 -5.52 -17.14 -5.78
C ASN A 132 -5.48 -16.45 -4.41
N LEU A 133 -4.59 -16.88 -3.51
CA LEU A 133 -4.40 -16.24 -2.21
C LEU A 133 -3.84 -14.82 -2.36
N PHE A 134 -2.91 -14.63 -3.29
CA PHE A 134 -2.39 -13.30 -3.63
C PHE A 134 -3.49 -12.37 -4.16
N ASN A 135 -4.33 -12.85 -5.08
CA ASN A 135 -5.52 -12.12 -5.55
C ASN A 135 -6.44 -11.73 -4.38
N TYR A 136 -6.63 -12.67 -3.44
CA TYR A 136 -7.41 -12.41 -2.24
C TYR A 136 -6.84 -11.30 -1.37
N SER A 137 -5.54 -11.33 -1.09
CA SER A 137 -4.87 -10.28 -0.32
C SER A 137 -4.92 -8.92 -1.02
N LEU A 138 -4.71 -8.87 -2.34
CA LEU A 138 -4.79 -7.64 -3.13
C LEU A 138 -6.21 -7.06 -3.19
N ASN A 139 -7.23 -7.91 -3.12
CA ASN A 139 -8.62 -7.47 -3.03
C ASN A 139 -8.96 -6.79 -1.70
N GLN A 140 -8.16 -6.99 -0.65
CA GLN A 140 -8.37 -6.37 0.66
C GLN A 140 -7.85 -4.94 0.76
N ILE A 141 -7.26 -4.38 -0.32
CA ILE A 141 -6.75 -3.00 -0.31
C ILE A 141 -7.94 -2.03 -0.17
N PRO A 142 -8.00 -1.23 0.92
CA PRO A 142 -9.08 -0.27 1.12
C PRO A 142 -9.18 0.76 -0.01
N ASN A 143 -10.41 1.06 -0.43
CA ASN A 143 -10.75 2.10 -1.41
C ASN A 143 -10.08 1.95 -2.79
N ALA A 144 -9.50 0.78 -3.09
CA ALA A 144 -8.99 0.49 -4.42
C ALA A 144 -10.14 0.38 -5.42
N SER A 145 -10.03 1.03 -6.57
CA SER A 145 -10.94 0.89 -7.71
C SER A 145 -10.49 -0.17 -8.69
N ASN A 146 -9.19 -0.28 -8.87
CA ASN A 146 -8.58 -1.19 -9.83
C ASN A 146 -7.23 -1.59 -9.28
N VAL A 147 -6.97 -2.89 -9.23
CA VAL A 147 -5.67 -3.45 -8.85
C VAL A 147 -5.21 -4.33 -10.00
N GLN A 148 -3.99 -4.15 -10.46
CA GLN A 148 -3.39 -4.94 -11.52
C GLN A 148 -2.04 -5.42 -11.08
N TYR A 149 -1.66 -6.62 -11.47
CA TYR A 149 -0.31 -7.08 -11.25
C TYR A 149 0.21 -7.88 -12.44
N VAL A 150 1.53 -7.92 -12.53
CA VAL A 150 2.25 -8.69 -13.52
C VAL A 150 3.45 -9.34 -12.84
N ILE A 151 3.54 -10.65 -13.03
CA ILE A 151 4.67 -11.47 -12.61
C ILE A 151 5.35 -11.91 -13.90
N CYS A 152 6.60 -11.50 -14.06
CA CYS A 152 7.32 -11.70 -15.31
C CYS A 152 8.80 -11.91 -15.05
N LEU A 153 9.47 -12.47 -16.06
CA LEU A 153 10.93 -12.45 -16.12
C LEU A 153 11.38 -11.09 -16.67
N ASP A 154 12.33 -10.44 -16.00
CA ASP A 154 12.87 -9.14 -16.38
C ASP A 154 14.40 -9.16 -16.33
N ASN A 155 15.04 -8.17 -16.93
CA ASN A 155 16.50 -8.03 -16.84
C ASN A 155 16.95 -7.69 -15.40
N SER A 156 18.27 -7.62 -15.19
CA SER A 156 18.86 -7.33 -13.88
C SER A 156 18.48 -5.99 -13.26
N ASN A 157 17.95 -5.05 -14.06
CA ASN A 157 17.49 -3.73 -13.61
C ASN A 157 16.05 -3.45 -14.11
N PRO A 158 15.04 -4.10 -13.51
CA PRO A 158 13.65 -4.06 -13.95
C PRO A 158 13.10 -2.62 -13.97
N ALA A 159 12.43 -2.23 -15.06
CA ALA A 159 11.76 -0.93 -15.13
C ALA A 159 10.50 -0.91 -14.24
N GLU A 160 10.11 0.27 -13.73
CA GLU A 160 8.81 0.43 -13.06
C GLU A 160 7.65 0.10 -14.02
N PRO A 161 6.56 -0.51 -13.52
CA PRO A 161 5.38 -0.75 -14.35
C PRO A 161 4.69 0.58 -14.66
N THR A 162 4.09 0.68 -15.84
CA THR A 162 3.35 1.87 -16.27
C THR A 162 1.90 1.52 -16.58
N MET A 163 1.00 2.49 -16.46
CA MET A 163 -0.41 2.32 -16.81
C MET A 163 -0.68 3.05 -18.13
N ASN A 164 -1.21 2.33 -19.12
CA ASN A 164 -1.69 2.92 -20.36
C ASN A 164 -3.21 2.81 -20.40
N GLY A 165 -3.91 3.89 -20.05
CA GLY A 165 -5.36 3.87 -19.85
C GLY A 165 -5.74 2.95 -18.69
N THR A 166 -6.41 1.84 -18.99
CA THR A 166 -6.86 0.84 -18.00
C THR A 166 -5.99 -0.40 -17.95
N THR A 167 -4.92 -0.49 -18.76
CA THR A 167 -4.08 -1.69 -18.86
C THR A 167 -2.70 -1.45 -18.26
N ILE A 168 -2.23 -2.41 -17.45
CA ILE A 168 -0.86 -2.46 -16.95
C ILE A 168 0.12 -2.82 -18.08
N SER A 169 1.16 -2.01 -18.24
CA SER A 169 2.38 -2.38 -18.95
C SER A 169 3.43 -2.74 -17.91
N GLY A 170 3.70 -4.04 -17.76
CA GLY A 170 4.72 -4.53 -16.83
C GLY A 170 6.15 -4.13 -17.20
N ASN A 171 6.37 -3.62 -18.42
CA ASN A 171 7.68 -3.21 -18.93
C ASN A 171 8.78 -4.28 -18.75
N CYS A 172 8.39 -5.55 -18.76
CA CYS A 172 9.29 -6.68 -18.58
C CYS A 172 10.13 -6.88 -19.84
N ARG A 173 11.45 -6.82 -19.70
CA ARG A 173 12.40 -6.94 -20.81
C ARG A 173 13.48 -7.96 -20.45
N PRO A 174 13.14 -9.26 -20.41
CA PRO A 174 14.13 -10.30 -20.13
C PRO A 174 15.19 -10.32 -21.22
N SER A 175 16.45 -10.50 -20.84
CA SER A 175 17.57 -10.67 -21.78
C SER A 175 17.81 -12.13 -22.16
N ASN A 176 16.99 -13.05 -21.65
CA ASN A 176 17.12 -14.50 -21.70
C ASN A 176 18.47 -15.00 -21.20
N THR A 177 18.98 -14.36 -20.13
CA THR A 177 20.27 -14.69 -19.51
C THR A 177 20.09 -15.22 -18.08
N SER A 178 21.15 -15.79 -17.52
CA SER A 178 21.17 -16.20 -16.11
C SER A 178 20.99 -15.04 -15.12
N ASN A 179 21.15 -13.79 -15.57
CA ASN A 179 21.02 -12.59 -14.73
C ASN A 179 19.59 -12.03 -14.70
N ASP A 180 18.70 -12.54 -15.55
CA ASP A 180 17.30 -12.14 -15.52
C ASP A 180 16.68 -12.59 -14.20
N LYS A 181 15.76 -11.79 -13.66
CA LYS A 181 15.08 -12.04 -12.39
C LYS A 181 13.59 -12.13 -12.59
N THR A 182 12.93 -12.98 -11.82
CA THR A 182 11.47 -12.93 -11.72
C THR A 182 11.08 -11.78 -10.81
N VAL A 183 10.15 -10.96 -11.26
CA VAL A 183 9.70 -9.76 -10.54
C VAL A 183 8.19 -9.76 -10.40
N ILE A 184 7.72 -9.32 -9.24
CA ILE A 184 6.31 -9.09 -8.95
C ILE A 184 6.10 -7.59 -9.01
N LYS A 185 5.24 -7.13 -9.93
CA LYS A 185 4.88 -5.71 -10.07
C LYS A 185 3.39 -5.56 -9.86
N VAL A 186 3.00 -4.73 -8.91
CA VAL A 186 1.60 -4.45 -8.56
C VAL A 186 1.34 -2.97 -8.77
N MET A 187 0.17 -2.64 -9.33
CA MET A 187 -0.32 -1.29 -9.50
C MET A 187 -1.76 -1.21 -9.01
N TRP A 188 -2.12 -0.09 -8.40
CA TRP A 188 -3.51 0.14 -8.01
C TRP A 188 -3.88 1.61 -8.11
N THR A 189 -5.17 1.85 -8.31
CA THR A 189 -5.78 3.18 -8.23
C THR A 189 -6.75 3.23 -7.07
N ILE A 190 -6.80 4.36 -6.38
CA ILE A 190 -7.81 4.65 -5.36
C ILE A 190 -8.94 5.46 -5.97
N GLN A 191 -10.17 5.26 -5.51
CA GLN A 191 -11.28 6.12 -5.90
C GLN A 191 -11.08 7.52 -5.33
N SER A 192 -11.11 8.55 -6.18
CA SER A 192 -11.24 9.94 -5.73
C SER A 192 -12.72 10.34 -5.78
N GLU A 193 -13.25 10.89 -4.69
CA GLU A 193 -14.65 11.35 -4.59
C GLU A 193 -15.04 12.41 -5.63
N ASN A 194 -14.08 13.06 -6.30
CA ASN A 194 -14.33 14.09 -7.30
C ASN A 194 -13.81 13.67 -8.69
N GLN A 195 -14.69 13.02 -9.45
CA GLN A 195 -14.52 12.48 -10.81
C GLN A 195 -14.24 13.56 -11.88
N LYS A 196 -13.08 14.22 -11.82
CA LYS A 196 -12.63 15.13 -12.91
C LYS A 196 -11.15 15.02 -13.26
N SER A 197 -10.37 14.28 -12.48
CA SER A 197 -8.94 14.01 -12.70
C SER A 197 -8.71 12.51 -12.83
N THR A 198 -7.73 12.11 -13.64
CA THR A 198 -7.24 10.73 -13.65
C THR A 198 -6.86 10.32 -12.22
N PRO A 199 -7.34 9.18 -11.70
CA PRO A 199 -7.04 8.75 -10.34
C PRO A 199 -5.52 8.56 -10.17
N PRO A 200 -4.96 8.86 -8.99
CA PRO A 200 -3.55 8.63 -8.74
C PRO A 200 -3.26 7.13 -8.85
N VAL A 201 -2.15 6.82 -9.52
CA VAL A 201 -1.69 5.46 -9.76
C VAL A 201 -0.52 5.18 -8.82
N TYR A 202 -0.64 4.14 -8.02
CA TYR A 202 0.42 3.66 -7.14
C TYR A 202 1.04 2.40 -7.74
N SER A 203 2.32 2.18 -7.46
CA SER A 203 3.04 0.98 -7.87
C SER A 203 3.90 0.42 -6.74
N TYR A 204 4.12 -0.89 -6.81
CA TYR A 204 5.03 -1.64 -5.96
C TYR A 204 5.76 -2.67 -6.82
N ARG A 205 7.07 -2.84 -6.58
CA ARG A 205 7.91 -3.84 -7.24
C ARG A 205 8.69 -4.62 -6.19
N MET A 206 8.75 -5.93 -6.37
CA MET A 206 9.62 -6.83 -5.63
C MET A 206 10.38 -7.76 -6.58
N ASP A 207 11.67 -7.98 -6.29
CA ASP A 207 12.50 -8.99 -6.95
C ASP A 207 12.35 -10.32 -6.19
N VAL A 208 11.99 -11.39 -6.90
CA VAL A 208 11.97 -12.74 -6.30
C VAL A 208 13.39 -13.30 -6.30
N PRO A 209 13.91 -13.75 -5.14
CA PRO A 209 15.22 -14.39 -5.05
C PRO A 209 15.36 -15.56 -6.06
N GLN A 210 16.54 -15.71 -6.67
CA GLN A 210 16.85 -16.73 -7.68
C GLN A 210 17.81 -17.79 -7.13
#